data_AF-A0AAV0N974-F1
#
_entry.id   AF-A0AAV0N974-F1
#
_cell.length_a   1.000
_cell.length_b   1.000
_cell.length_c   1.000
_cell.angle_alpha   90.00
_cell.angle_beta   90.00
_cell.angle_gamma   90.00
#
_symmetry.space_group_name_H-M   'P 1'
#
loop_
_entity.id
_entity.type
_entity.pdbx_description
1 polymer ?
#
loop_
_entity_poly.entity_id
_entity_poly.type
_entity_poly.pdbx_seq_one_letter_code
_entity_poly.pdbx_strand_id
1 'polypeptide(L)'
;MALLEAVAISSERAVAQAAGGIRVLVEMVEEGSPQGKEHAVGVLVLICQSSREKYRGLILMEGAMPGLLQLSIDGSWRARGLAQELLMMLRGDCDGGSRGKQWKQEMVERVMQEIDAAEGEEEEVFMGSGGSSTLRLVEEMIAKLST
;
A
#
# COMPACT_ATOMS: atom_id res chain seq x y z
N MET A 1 -20.59 17.16 22.55
CA MET A 1 -20.51 16.28 21.36
C MET A 1 -20.92 16.96 20.05
N ALA A 2 -22.01 17.75 19.98
CA ALA A 2 -22.47 18.37 18.73
C ALA A 2 -21.43 19.27 18.00
N LEU A 3 -20.58 20.01 18.72
CA LEU A 3 -19.54 20.83 18.08
C LEU A 3 -18.44 20.00 17.42
N LEU A 4 -18.01 18.90 18.06
CA LEU A 4 -17.02 17.98 17.49
C LEU A 4 -17.54 17.30 16.24
N GLU A 5 -18.82 16.94 16.25
CA GLU A 5 -19.51 16.35 15.10
C GLU A 5 -19.62 17.32 13.93
N ALA A 6 -20.03 18.57 14.17
CA ALA A 6 -20.08 19.60 13.12
C ALA A 6 -18.68 19.90 12.54
N VAL A 7 -17.64 19.92 13.38
CA VAL A 7 -16.25 20.13 12.93
C VAL A 7 -15.72 18.92 12.14
N ALA A 8 -16.01 17.70 12.57
CA ALA A 8 -15.61 16.49 11.84
C ALA A 8 -16.30 16.39 10.48
N ILE A 9 -17.58 16.72 10.40
CA ILE A 9 -18.36 16.73 9.15
C ILE A 9 -17.87 17.83 8.20
N SER A 10 -17.55 19.03 8.71
CA SER A 10 -17.12 20.15 7.88
C SER A 10 -15.64 20.10 7.46
N SER A 11 -14.80 19.36 8.20
CA SER A 11 -13.35 19.36 8.01
C SER A 11 -12.71 17.98 8.20
N GLU A 12 -13.28 16.98 7.53
CA GLU A 12 -12.82 15.58 7.54
C GLU A 12 -11.30 15.44 7.35
N ARG A 13 -10.73 16.16 6.37
CA ARG A 13 -9.29 16.13 6.07
C ARG A 13 -8.44 16.83 7.12
N ALA A 14 -8.96 17.87 7.78
CA ALA A 14 -8.22 18.55 8.84
C ALA A 14 -8.20 17.71 10.12
N VAL A 15 -9.32 17.06 10.47
CA VAL A 15 -9.39 16.14 11.61
C VAL A 15 -8.45 14.97 11.39
N ALA A 16 -8.43 14.38 10.18
CA ALA A 16 -7.48 13.33 9.81
C ALA A 16 -5.99 13.71 9.97
N GLN A 17 -5.64 14.97 9.72
CA GLN A 17 -4.27 15.47 9.81
C GLN A 17 -3.89 15.97 11.21
N ALA A 18 -4.87 16.23 12.08
CA ALA A 18 -4.64 16.67 13.44
C ALA A 18 -4.07 15.53 14.32
N ALA A 19 -3.16 15.88 15.22
CA ALA A 19 -2.65 14.95 16.22
C ALA A 19 -3.82 14.47 17.11
N GLY A 20 -4.05 13.15 17.15
CA GLY A 20 -5.17 12.55 17.89
C GLY A 20 -6.52 12.58 17.18
N GLY A 21 -6.60 13.03 15.91
CA GLY A 21 -7.85 13.04 15.16
C GLY A 21 -8.46 11.66 14.95
N ILE A 22 -7.63 10.63 14.85
CA ILE A 22 -8.10 9.23 14.74
C ILE A 22 -8.89 8.81 15.97
N ARG A 23 -8.41 9.16 17.17
CA ARG A 23 -9.13 8.84 18.41
C ARG A 23 -10.51 9.51 18.44
N VAL A 24 -10.57 10.78 18.08
CA VAL A 24 -11.83 11.53 18.00
C VAL A 24 -12.80 10.90 17.00
N LEU A 25 -12.30 10.44 15.86
CA LEU A 25 -13.12 9.72 14.86
C LEU A 25 -13.62 8.38 15.43
N VAL A 26 -12.79 7.63 16.16
CA VAL A 26 -13.18 6.37 16.80
C VAL A 26 -14.26 6.60 17.87
N GLU A 27 -14.07 7.58 18.75
CA GLU A 27 -15.08 7.98 19.74
C GLU A 27 -16.41 8.36 19.06
N MET A 28 -16.34 9.03 17.90
CA MET A 28 -17.53 9.40 17.12
C MET A 28 -18.22 8.19 16.46
N VAL A 29 -17.49 7.14 16.08
CA VAL A 29 -18.08 5.90 15.58
C VAL A 29 -18.91 5.21 16.66
N GLU A 30 -18.49 5.31 17.92
CA GLU A 30 -19.17 4.69 19.06
C GLU A 30 -20.35 5.55 19.55
N GLU A 31 -20.14 6.84 19.78
CA GLU A 31 -21.10 7.73 20.46
C GLU A 31 -21.79 8.76 19.55
N GLY A 32 -21.40 8.87 18.27
CA GLY A 32 -21.92 9.89 17.35
C GLY A 32 -23.38 9.67 16.92
N SER A 33 -23.97 10.67 16.26
CA SER A 33 -25.27 10.50 15.61
C SER A 33 -25.15 9.56 14.39
N PRO A 34 -26.26 9.06 13.82
CA PRO A 34 -26.20 8.22 12.62
C PRO A 34 -25.43 8.87 11.46
N GLN A 35 -25.55 10.19 11.31
CA GLN A 35 -24.78 10.95 10.31
C GLN A 35 -23.32 11.13 10.72
N GLY A 36 -23.04 11.43 11.99
CA GLY A 36 -21.67 11.54 12.48
C GLY A 36 -20.89 10.24 12.36
N LYS A 37 -21.51 9.10 12.66
CA LYS A 37 -20.93 7.76 12.48
C LYS A 37 -20.57 7.48 11.02
N GLU A 38 -21.47 7.83 10.10
CA GLU A 38 -21.22 7.68 8.66
C GLU A 38 -20.03 8.52 8.19
N HIS A 39 -19.98 9.81 8.57
CA HIS A 39 -18.86 10.68 8.23
C HIS A 39 -17.57 10.21 8.88
N ALA A 40 -17.59 9.87 10.16
CA ALA A 40 -16.41 9.42 10.90
C ALA A 40 -15.77 8.19 10.26
N VAL A 41 -16.57 7.16 9.91
CA VAL A 41 -16.05 5.99 9.18
C VAL A 41 -15.58 6.37 7.78
N GLY A 42 -16.29 7.27 7.08
CA GLY A 42 -15.85 7.80 5.79
C GLY A 42 -14.45 8.42 5.85
N VAL A 43 -14.17 9.24 6.86
CA VAL A 43 -12.84 9.82 7.08
C VAL A 43 -11.80 8.74 7.37
N LEU A 44 -12.13 7.78 8.25
CA LEU A 44 -11.24 6.67 8.60
C LEU A 44 -10.89 5.82 7.36
N VAL A 45 -11.86 5.58 6.46
CA VAL A 45 -11.63 4.91 5.18
C VAL A 45 -10.70 5.74 4.30
N LEU A 46 -10.97 7.04 4.14
CA LEU A 46 -10.18 7.94 3.30
C LEU A 46 -8.70 8.00 3.72
N ILE A 47 -8.43 8.11 5.03
CA ILE A 47 -7.04 8.13 5.52
C ILE A 47 -6.36 6.79 5.33
N CYS A 48 -7.08 5.68 5.54
CA CYS A 48 -6.55 4.33 5.35
C CYS A 48 -6.25 4.05 3.87
N GLN A 49 -7.07 4.56 2.95
CA GLN A 49 -6.80 4.55 1.51
C GLN A 49 -5.56 5.38 1.14
N SER A 50 -5.33 6.51 1.82
CA SER A 50 -4.16 7.37 1.57
C SER A 50 -2.85 6.73 2.02
N SER A 51 -2.81 6.10 3.20
CA SER A 51 -1.61 5.41 3.71
C SER A 51 -1.96 4.29 4.68
N ARG A 52 -2.31 3.12 4.12
CA ARG A 52 -2.74 1.95 4.90
C ARG A 52 -1.76 1.56 5.98
N GLU A 53 -0.47 1.49 5.69
CA GLU A 53 0.55 1.04 6.67
C GLU A 53 0.63 1.95 7.90
N LYS A 54 0.55 3.27 7.69
CA LYS A 54 0.61 4.27 8.77
C LYS A 54 -0.65 4.25 9.62
N TYR A 55 -1.82 4.29 8.98
CA TYR A 55 -3.08 4.51 9.70
C TYR A 55 -3.71 3.22 10.23
N ARG A 56 -3.45 2.06 9.63
CA ARG A 56 -3.96 0.77 10.12
C ARG A 56 -3.56 0.51 11.57
N GLY A 57 -2.28 0.67 11.90
CA GLY A 57 -1.79 0.45 13.26
C GLY A 57 -2.42 1.41 14.27
N LEU A 58 -2.57 2.67 13.89
CA LEU A 58 -3.18 3.70 14.73
C LEU A 58 -4.66 3.42 14.99
N ILE A 59 -5.43 3.11 13.94
CA ILE A 59 -6.87 2.80 14.05
C ILE A 59 -7.10 1.58 14.94
N LEU A 60 -6.25 0.55 14.81
CA LEU A 60 -6.32 -0.65 15.66
C LEU A 60 -5.93 -0.35 17.11
N MET A 61 -4.92 0.50 17.35
CA MET A 61 -4.50 0.88 18.70
C MET A 61 -5.56 1.69 19.45
N GLU A 62 -6.24 2.60 18.76
CA GLU A 62 -7.33 3.40 19.34
C GLU A 62 -8.61 2.56 19.60
N GLY A 63 -8.61 1.27 19.26
CA GLY A 63 -9.71 0.38 19.61
C GLY A 63 -10.93 0.50 18.70
N ALA A 64 -10.78 0.87 17.43
CA ALA A 64 -11.91 1.04 16.53
C ALA A 64 -12.73 -0.24 16.24
N MET A 65 -12.20 -1.42 16.53
CA MET A 65 -12.78 -2.71 16.10
C MET A 65 -14.20 -2.97 16.64
N PRO A 66 -14.50 -2.82 17.95
CA PRO A 66 -15.85 -3.06 18.48
C PRO A 66 -16.88 -2.11 17.87
N GLY A 67 -16.57 -0.81 17.80
CA GLY A 67 -17.44 0.20 17.19
C GLY A 67 -17.72 -0.08 15.71
N LEU A 68 -16.70 -0.45 14.93
CA LEU A 68 -16.86 -0.79 13.51
C LEU A 68 -17.66 -2.08 13.31
N LEU A 69 -17.46 -3.11 14.14
CA LEU A 69 -18.24 -4.34 14.07
C LEU A 69 -19.71 -4.08 14.40
N GLN A 70 -20.00 -3.31 15.44
CA GLN A 70 -21.36 -2.93 15.77
C GLN A 70 -22.01 -2.10 14.65
N LEU A 71 -21.29 -1.12 14.10
CA LEU A 71 -21.79 -0.29 13.00
C LEU A 71 -22.07 -1.11 11.73
N SER A 72 -21.31 -2.18 11.49
CA SER A 72 -21.54 -3.06 10.34
C SER A 72 -22.86 -3.84 10.42
N ILE A 73 -23.44 -3.96 11.62
CA ILE A 73 -24.70 -4.69 11.88
C ILE A 73 -25.85 -3.70 12.06
N ASP A 74 -25.64 -2.64 12.85
CA ASP A 74 -26.70 -1.73 13.30
C ASP A 74 -26.69 -0.36 12.59
N GLY A 75 -25.66 -0.07 11.79
CA GLY A 75 -25.51 1.22 11.11
C GLY A 75 -26.52 1.45 9.97
N SER A 76 -26.52 2.67 9.42
CA SER A 76 -27.23 2.99 8.18
C SER A 76 -26.67 2.17 7.01
N TRP A 77 -27.41 2.06 5.90
CA TRP A 77 -26.93 1.33 4.72
C TRP A 77 -25.55 1.79 4.23
N ARG A 78 -25.29 3.10 4.31
CA ARG A 78 -23.99 3.73 3.95
C ARG A 78 -22.93 3.40 4.99
N ALA A 79 -23.26 3.60 6.27
CA ALA A 79 -22.34 3.33 7.37
C ALA A 79 -21.90 1.86 7.43
N ARG A 80 -22.80 0.91 7.14
CA ARG A 80 -22.48 -0.52 7.04
C ARG A 80 -21.48 -0.81 5.93
N GLY A 81 -21.70 -0.26 4.73
CA GLY A 81 -20.79 -0.44 3.60
C GLY A 81 -19.39 0.09 3.89
N LEU A 82 -19.31 1.31 4.44
CA LEU A 82 -18.04 1.93 4.85
C LEU A 82 -17.34 1.16 5.98
N ALA A 83 -18.10 0.68 6.98
CA ALA A 83 -17.55 -0.11 8.07
C ALA A 83 -16.97 -1.44 7.57
N GLN A 84 -17.68 -2.13 6.67
CA GLN A 84 -17.19 -3.36 6.05
C GLN A 84 -15.91 -3.11 5.22
N GLU A 85 -15.87 -2.03 4.44
CA GLU A 85 -14.67 -1.65 3.68
C GLU A 85 -13.47 -1.41 4.60
N LEU A 86 -13.67 -0.65 5.68
CA LEU A 86 -12.61 -0.39 6.64
C LEU A 86 -12.14 -1.67 7.34
N LEU A 87 -13.06 -2.53 7.78
CA LEU A 87 -12.72 -3.83 8.39
C LEU A 87 -11.90 -4.71 7.43
N MET A 88 -12.22 -4.71 6.13
CA MET A 88 -11.41 -5.41 5.12
C MET A 88 -9.99 -4.83 5.01
N MET A 89 -9.86 -3.50 4.99
CA MET A 89 -8.55 -2.84 4.97
C MET A 89 -7.71 -3.13 6.23
N LEU A 90 -8.34 -3.27 7.40
CA LEU A 90 -7.65 -3.56 8.65
C LEU A 90 -7.20 -5.03 8.78
N ARG A 91 -7.95 -5.99 8.20
CA ARG A 91 -7.76 -7.45 8.37
C ARG A 91 -6.44 -8.01 7.83
N GLY A 92 -5.74 -7.31 6.94
CA GLY A 92 -4.44 -7.73 6.42
C GLY A 92 -4.52 -8.35 5.04
N ASP A 93 -5.39 -9.33 4.82
CA ASP A 93 -5.44 -10.08 3.55
C ASP A 93 -6.81 -10.02 2.88
N CYS A 94 -6.91 -9.16 1.87
CA CYS A 94 -7.73 -9.43 0.71
C CYS A 94 -7.01 -8.84 -0.50
N ASP A 95 -6.47 -9.75 -1.30
CA ASP A 95 -6.27 -9.60 -2.74
C ASP A 95 -7.61 -9.26 -3.41
N GLY A 96 -8.09 -8.04 -3.17
CA GLY A 96 -9.17 -7.40 -3.89
C GLY A 96 -8.54 -6.35 -4.77
N GLY A 97 -8.17 -6.76 -5.98
CA GLY A 97 -7.49 -5.91 -6.96
C GLY A 97 -8.22 -4.58 -7.22
N SER A 98 -7.44 -3.60 -7.68
CA SER A 98 -7.88 -2.54 -8.60
C SER A 98 -8.24 -1.13 -8.12
N ARG A 99 -7.76 -0.58 -7.00
CA ARG A 99 -7.89 0.90 -6.83
C ARG A 99 -6.66 1.72 -6.43
N GLY A 100 -5.70 1.16 -5.69
CA GLY A 100 -4.56 1.96 -5.18
C GLY A 100 -3.26 1.88 -5.97
N LYS A 101 -3.07 0.84 -6.81
CA LYS A 101 -1.79 0.60 -7.52
C LYS A 101 -1.64 1.42 -8.79
N GLN A 102 -2.71 2.02 -9.30
CA GLN A 102 -2.76 2.48 -10.70
C GLN A 102 -1.77 3.61 -10.98
N TRP A 103 -1.83 4.72 -10.25
CA TRP A 103 -1.09 5.91 -10.67
C TRP A 103 0.41 5.89 -10.34
N LYS A 104 0.85 5.12 -9.33
CA LYS A 104 2.28 4.99 -9.00
C LYS A 104 2.99 3.95 -9.88
N GLN A 105 2.30 2.89 -10.30
CA GLN A 105 2.88 1.88 -11.21
C GLN A 105 2.90 2.37 -12.66
N GLU A 106 1.86 3.08 -13.13
CA GLU A 106 1.78 3.57 -14.52
C GLU A 106 2.90 4.57 -14.86
N MET A 107 3.32 5.38 -13.88
CA MET A 107 4.48 6.27 -14.03
C MET A 107 5.80 5.49 -14.06
N VAL A 108 5.93 4.43 -13.24
CA VAL A 108 7.14 3.59 -13.21
C VAL A 108 7.26 2.75 -14.49
N GLU A 109 6.16 2.21 -15.01
CA GLU A 109 6.14 1.40 -16.24
C GLU A 109 6.49 2.23 -17.48
N ARG A 110 6.00 3.48 -17.55
CA ARG A 110 6.40 4.43 -18.61
C ARG A 110 7.89 4.78 -18.56
N VAL A 111 8.43 4.99 -17.36
CA VAL A 111 9.87 5.27 -17.18
C VAL A 111 10.71 4.04 -17.55
N MET A 112 10.24 2.83 -17.24
CA MET A 112 10.96 1.59 -17.56
C MET A 112 10.99 1.33 -19.08
N GLN A 113 9.90 1.63 -19.80
CA GLN A 113 9.83 1.51 -21.26
C GLN A 113 10.70 2.54 -22.00
N GLU A 114 10.93 3.73 -21.43
CA GLU A 114 11.85 4.73 -22.01
C GLU A 114 13.33 4.38 -21.80
N ILE A 115 13.69 3.74 -20.68
CA ILE A 115 15.09 3.40 -20.36
C ILE A 115 15.59 2.24 -21.21
N ASP A 116 14.77 1.21 -21.44
CA ASP A 116 15.17 0.02 -22.20
C ASP A 116 15.39 0.30 -23.71
N ALA A 117 14.93 1.44 -24.23
CA ALA A 117 15.05 1.80 -25.64
C ALA A 117 16.27 2.68 -25.97
N ALA A 118 17.08 3.08 -24.97
CA ALA A 118 18.09 4.12 -25.16
C ALA A 118 19.57 3.67 -25.05
N GLU A 119 19.89 2.45 -24.63
CA GLU A 119 21.31 2.04 -24.52
C GLU A 119 21.54 0.59 -24.95
N GLY A 120 22.14 0.39 -26.13
CA GLY A 120 22.81 -0.87 -26.44
C GLY A 120 23.11 -1.22 -27.89
N GLU A 121 23.53 -0.30 -28.76
CA GLU A 121 24.33 -0.67 -29.95
C GLU A 121 25.82 -0.31 -29.71
N GLU A 122 26.64 -1.38 -29.56
CA GLU A 122 28.09 -1.54 -29.94
C GLU A 122 29.16 -0.74 -29.15
N GLU A 123 30.39 -1.18 -28.79
CA GLU A 123 31.34 -2.22 -29.25
C GLU A 123 32.56 -2.33 -28.25
N GLU A 124 33.23 -3.51 -28.15
CA GLU A 124 34.67 -3.85 -27.86
C GLU A 124 35.58 -3.06 -26.83
N VAL A 125 36.53 -3.59 -25.98
CA VAL A 125 37.56 -4.67 -26.11
C VAL A 125 38.32 -5.00 -24.77
N PHE A 126 38.60 -6.31 -24.54
CA PHE A 126 39.82 -7.02 -24.03
C PHE A 126 40.49 -6.83 -22.62
N MET A 127 40.56 -7.92 -21.81
CA MET A 127 41.76 -8.73 -21.49
C MET A 127 41.42 -9.91 -20.54
N GLY A 128 41.85 -11.13 -20.86
CA GLY A 128 41.41 -12.37 -20.19
C GLY A 128 42.22 -12.85 -18.99
N SER A 129 41.70 -13.88 -18.29
CA SER A 129 42.45 -14.99 -17.66
C SER A 129 41.48 -15.90 -16.91
N GLY A 130 41.61 -17.23 -17.04
CA GLY A 130 40.82 -18.17 -16.22
C GLY A 130 40.62 -19.59 -16.76
N GLY A 131 41.37 -20.03 -17.77
CA GLY A 131 41.40 -21.44 -18.17
C GLY A 131 42.30 -22.25 -17.25
N SER A 132 41.75 -23.25 -16.56
CA SER A 132 42.48 -24.18 -15.68
C SER A 132 43.74 -24.75 -16.36
N SER A 133 44.91 -24.63 -15.73
CA SER A 133 46.23 -25.03 -16.26
C SER A 133 46.29 -26.49 -16.76
N THR A 134 45.39 -27.35 -16.27
CA THR A 134 45.25 -28.74 -16.71
C THR A 134 44.75 -28.86 -18.15
N LEU A 135 43.85 -27.98 -18.61
CA LEU A 135 43.26 -28.07 -19.95
C LEU A 135 44.27 -27.72 -21.06
N ARG A 136 45.15 -26.75 -20.80
CA ARG A 136 46.22 -26.37 -21.73
C ARG A 136 47.21 -27.51 -22.02
N LEU A 137 47.57 -28.28 -20.99
CA LEU A 137 48.47 -29.42 -21.15
C LEU A 137 47.80 -30.56 -21.94
N VAL A 138 46.49 -30.75 -21.75
CA VAL A 138 45.71 -31.76 -22.49
C VAL A 138 45.60 -31.39 -23.97
N GLU A 139 45.31 -30.13 -24.29
CA GLU A 139 45.26 -29.64 -25.68
C GLU A 139 46.62 -29.78 -26.38
N GLU A 140 47.72 -29.47 -25.69
CA GLU A 140 49.06 -29.62 -26.26
C GLU A 140 49.44 -31.09 -26.52
N MET A 141 49.08 -32.01 -25.62
CA MET A 141 49.34 -33.45 -25.83
C MET A 141 48.53 -34.02 -27.00
N ILE A 142 47.27 -33.58 -27.18
CA ILE A 142 46.42 -34.02 -28.29
C ILE A 142 47.01 -33.57 -29.63
N ALA A 143 47.48 -32.33 -29.72
CA ALA A 143 48.09 -31.79 -30.94
C ALA A 143 49.38 -32.53 -31.34
N LYS A 144 50.17 -33.00 -30.38
CA LYS A 144 51.43 -33.73 -30.63
C LYS A 144 51.22 -35.19 -31.07
N LEU A 145 50.03 -35.74 -30.90
CA LEU A 145 49.71 -37.12 -31.32
C LEU A 145 48.98 -37.18 -32.67
N SER A 146 48.59 -36.05 -33.24
CA SER A 146 47.88 -35.98 -34.53
C SER A 146 48.79 -35.70 -35.74
N THR A 147 50.06 -36.09 -35.69
CA THR A 147 50.99 -36.08 -36.84
C THR A 147 51.67 -37.43 -36.99
#